data_AF-A0A165YVS4-F1
#
_entry.id   AF-A0A165YVS4-F1
#
_cell.length_a   1.000
_cell.length_b   1.000
_cell.length_c   1.000
_cell.angle_alpha   90.00
_cell.angle_beta   90.00
_cell.angle_gamma   90.00
#
_symmetry.space_group_name_H-M   'P 1'
#
loop_
_entity.id
_entity.type
_entity.pdbx_description
1 polymer ?
#
loop_
_entity_poly.entity_id
_entity_poly.type
_entity_poly.pdbx_seq_one_letter_code
_entity_poly.pdbx_strand_id
1 'polypeptide(L)'
;MPVQFFIAFYRTGDPRKYHWVLVATDDGVPSPTEPMKCFEIVPVPVLDASGSETTVAPTWEPQHGKRTKLADTKYQGLLMFPPCTDPSLTLEGVHNILETVPAMPPLVAQNEMERLQWTCAKWIIDLFHEFGPMWGLDFVPRTMESETTLYYEIYKQAYKLEGNEEGFYSTVEVARDGSKVKCVHFPEKYLRTV
;
A
#
# COMPACT_ATOMS: atom_id res chain seq x y z
N MET A 1 10.05 8.13 -16.47
CA MET A 1 9.42 9.20 -15.67
C MET A 1 9.98 9.07 -14.25
N PRO A 2 9.84 10.06 -13.36
CA PRO A 2 10.12 9.82 -11.94
C PRO A 2 9.33 8.60 -11.44
N VAL A 3 9.92 7.84 -10.51
CA VAL A 3 9.23 6.74 -9.84
C VAL A 3 8.02 7.30 -9.08
N GLN A 4 6.89 6.60 -9.11
CA GLN A 4 5.67 6.99 -8.41
C GLN A 4 5.09 5.79 -7.68
N PHE A 5 4.62 6.04 -6.45
CA PHE A 5 4.00 5.01 -5.61
C PHE A 5 2.48 5.07 -5.69
N PHE A 6 1.87 3.91 -5.58
CA PHE A 6 0.43 3.71 -5.59
C PHE A 6 0.04 2.70 -4.52
N ILE A 7 -1.14 2.88 -3.92
CA ILE A 7 -1.80 1.83 -3.14
C ILE A 7 -3.06 1.41 -3.87
N ALA A 8 -3.12 0.14 -4.28
CA ALA A 8 -4.34 -0.48 -4.77
C ALA A 8 -5.18 -1.00 -3.59
N PHE A 9 -6.47 -0.66 -3.58
CA PHE A 9 -7.40 -1.09 -2.55
C PHE A 9 -8.33 -2.19 -3.04
N TYR A 10 -8.50 -3.23 -2.22
CA TYR A 10 -9.40 -4.34 -2.47
C TYR A 10 -10.36 -4.52 -1.30
N ARG A 11 -11.65 -4.75 -1.57
CA ARG A 11 -12.62 -5.08 -0.53
C ARG A 11 -12.30 -6.42 0.13
N THR A 12 -12.34 -6.48 1.46
CA THR A 12 -12.14 -7.73 2.22
C THR A 12 -13.45 -8.48 2.49
N GLY A 13 -14.60 -7.84 2.28
CA GLY A 13 -15.93 -8.37 2.65
C GLY A 13 -16.46 -7.75 3.94
N ASP A 14 -15.57 -7.24 4.80
CA ASP A 14 -15.94 -6.43 5.95
C ASP A 14 -16.24 -4.99 5.49
N PRO A 15 -17.36 -4.37 5.95
CA PRO A 15 -17.65 -2.98 5.66
C PRO A 15 -16.50 -2.10 6.14
N ARG A 16 -16.00 -1.21 5.27
CA ARG A 16 -14.91 -0.30 5.62
C ARG A 16 -13.69 -1.07 6.13
N LYS A 17 -13.27 -2.11 5.41
CA LYS A 17 -11.92 -2.66 5.50
C LYS A 17 -11.43 -2.99 4.10
N TYR A 18 -10.18 -2.60 3.86
CA TYR A 18 -9.52 -2.84 2.58
C TYR A 18 -8.24 -3.61 2.79
N HIS A 19 -7.98 -4.52 1.87
CA HIS A 19 -6.67 -5.06 1.67
C HIS A 19 -5.87 -4.10 0.80
N TRP A 20 -4.65 -3.79 1.22
CA TRP A 20 -3.78 -2.81 0.56
C TRP A 20 -2.71 -3.55 -0.22
N VAL A 21 -2.38 -3.05 -1.40
CA VAL A 21 -1.26 -3.55 -2.20
C VAL A 21 -0.44 -2.36 -2.66
N LEU A 22 0.84 -2.34 -2.31
CA LEU A 22 1.78 -1.31 -2.71
C LEU A 22 2.31 -1.63 -4.12
N VAL A 23 2.31 -0.61 -4.97
CA VAL A 23 2.82 -0.66 -6.35
C VAL A 23 3.73 0.53 -6.57
N ALA A 24 4.82 0.33 -7.30
CA ALA A 24 5.69 1.39 -7.80
C ALA A 24 5.81 1.27 -9.32
N THR A 25 5.84 2.41 -10.02
CA THR A 25 6.03 2.48 -11.48
C THR A 25 6.91 3.67 -11.83
N ASP A 26 7.57 3.66 -12.99
CA ASP A 26 8.35 4.78 -13.54
C ASP A 26 7.85 5.22 -14.94
N ASP A 27 6.69 4.74 -15.33
CA ASP A 27 6.08 4.88 -16.65
C ASP A 27 4.59 5.25 -16.60
N GLY A 28 4.11 5.73 -15.45
CA GLY A 28 2.76 6.31 -15.27
C GLY A 28 1.81 5.42 -14.48
N VAL A 29 0.50 5.68 -14.61
CA VAL A 29 -0.54 5.00 -13.82
C VAL A 29 -0.60 3.51 -14.16
N PRO A 30 -0.52 2.61 -13.15
CA PRO A 30 -0.45 1.17 -13.38
C PRO A 30 -1.73 0.64 -14.04
N SER A 31 -1.56 -0.23 -15.04
CA SER A 31 -2.67 -0.83 -15.77
C SER A 31 -3.35 -1.94 -14.94
N PRO A 32 -4.69 -1.96 -14.87
CA PRO A 32 -5.38 -3.04 -14.21
C PRO A 32 -5.32 -4.37 -14.97
N THR A 33 -4.91 -4.37 -16.25
CA THR A 33 -4.91 -5.54 -17.12
C THR A 33 -3.52 -6.12 -17.41
N GLU A 34 -2.47 -5.36 -17.14
CA GLU A 34 -1.08 -5.75 -17.35
C GLU A 34 -0.42 -6.32 -16.07
N PRO A 35 0.54 -7.25 -16.23
CA PRO A 35 1.48 -7.63 -15.18
C PRO A 35 2.23 -6.44 -14.60
N MET A 36 2.21 -6.33 -13.28
CA MET A 36 3.07 -5.41 -12.53
C MET A 36 3.56 -6.05 -11.24
N LYS A 37 4.73 -5.60 -10.78
CA LYS A 37 5.26 -6.03 -9.49
C LYS A 37 4.46 -5.34 -8.39
N CYS A 38 3.95 -6.14 -7.47
CA CYS A 38 3.14 -5.72 -6.35
C CYS A 38 3.78 -6.19 -5.05
N PHE A 39 3.57 -5.43 -3.98
CA PHE A 39 4.09 -5.70 -2.66
C PHE A 39 2.95 -5.67 -1.64
N GLU A 40 2.72 -6.80 -1.00
CA GLU A 40 1.71 -6.98 0.03
C GLU A 40 2.18 -8.05 1.02
N ILE A 41 1.64 -8.02 2.22
CA ILE A 41 1.76 -9.12 3.17
C ILE A 41 0.38 -9.74 3.37
N VAL A 42 0.34 -11.06 3.48
CA VAL A 42 -0.90 -11.81 3.71
C VAL A 42 -0.79 -12.63 4.99
N PRO A 43 -1.87 -12.71 5.80
CA PRO A 43 -1.87 -13.57 6.97
C PRO A 43 -1.94 -15.02 6.50
N VAL A 44 -0.99 -15.84 6.96
CA VAL A 44 -0.97 -17.27 6.77
C VAL A 44 -1.48 -17.91 8.06
N PRO A 45 -2.59 -18.66 8.00
CA PRO A 45 -3.08 -19.38 9.16
C PRO A 45 -2.08 -20.47 9.55
N VAL A 46 -1.55 -20.40 10.77
CA VAL A 46 -0.78 -21.49 11.34
C VAL A 46 -1.77 -22.49 11.96
N LEU A 47 -1.89 -23.66 11.33
CA LEU A 47 -2.64 -24.78 11.91
C LEU A 47 -1.79 -25.42 13.01
N ASP A 48 -2.40 -25.72 14.15
CA ASP A 48 -1.72 -26.50 15.19
C ASP A 48 -1.45 -27.94 14.72
N ALA A 49 -0.47 -28.60 15.36
CA ALA A 49 -0.09 -29.98 15.04
C ALA A 49 -1.20 -31.01 15.34
N SER A 50 -2.30 -30.61 15.99
CA SER A 50 -3.49 -31.41 16.25
C SER A 50 -4.56 -31.28 15.16
N GLY A 51 -4.40 -30.38 14.19
CA GLY A 51 -5.38 -30.16 13.13
C GLY A 51 -6.72 -29.57 13.60
N SER A 52 -6.79 -29.05 14.82
CA SER A 52 -8.03 -28.53 15.42
C SER A 52 -7.92 -27.04 15.74
N GLU A 53 -8.16 -26.20 14.73
CA GLU A 53 -8.63 -24.80 14.81
C GLU A 53 -8.14 -23.91 15.98
N THR A 54 -6.90 -24.05 16.46
CA THR A 54 -6.31 -23.03 17.36
C THR A 54 -5.43 -22.11 16.52
N THR A 55 -5.98 -20.98 16.08
CA THR A 55 -5.22 -19.90 15.42
C THR A 55 -4.15 -19.36 16.37
N VAL A 56 -2.91 -19.81 16.20
CA VAL A 56 -1.74 -19.05 16.66
C VAL A 56 -1.73 -17.74 15.86
N ALA A 57 -1.36 -16.62 16.49
CA ALA A 57 -1.34 -15.30 15.85
C ALA A 57 -0.77 -15.41 14.42
N PRO A 58 -1.43 -14.81 13.42
CA PRO A 58 -1.13 -15.06 12.02
C PRO A 58 0.35 -14.79 11.72
N THR A 59 1.01 -15.73 11.05
CA THR A 59 2.28 -15.42 10.39
C THR A 59 1.98 -14.60 9.16
N TRP A 60 2.91 -13.72 8.76
CA TRP A 60 2.73 -12.89 7.57
C TRP A 60 3.79 -13.26 6.55
N GLU A 61 3.39 -13.48 5.31
CA GLU A 61 4.31 -13.76 4.22
C GLU A 61 4.30 -12.62 3.21
N PRO A 62 5.49 -12.19 2.74
CA PRO A 62 5.57 -11.24 1.65
C PRO A 62 5.15 -11.93 0.36
N GLN A 63 4.19 -11.36 -0.36
CA GLN A 63 3.83 -11.83 -1.70
C GLN A 63 4.49 -10.92 -2.72
N HIS A 64 5.72 -11.28 -3.11
CA HIS A 64 6.42 -10.61 -4.20
C HIS A 64 6.00 -11.24 -5.54
N GLY A 65 5.28 -10.47 -6.37
CA GLY A 65 5.11 -10.80 -7.79
C GLY A 65 3.97 -11.75 -8.19
N LYS A 66 2.88 -11.91 -7.41
CA LYS A 66 1.78 -12.83 -7.79
C LYS A 66 0.45 -12.20 -8.22
N ARG A 67 0.23 -10.89 -8.05
CA ARG A 67 -0.92 -10.22 -8.70
C ARG A 67 -0.48 -9.72 -10.06
N THR A 68 -0.57 -10.59 -11.06
CA THR A 68 -0.30 -10.25 -12.47
C THR A 68 -1.29 -9.24 -13.05
N LYS A 69 -2.33 -8.81 -12.31
CA LYS A 69 -3.33 -7.80 -12.73
C LYS A 69 -3.95 -7.14 -11.50
N LEU A 70 -4.28 -5.85 -11.56
CA LEU A 70 -5.09 -5.20 -10.51
C LEU A 70 -6.58 -5.55 -10.61
N ALA A 71 -7.04 -5.95 -11.80
CA ALA A 71 -8.44 -6.24 -12.11
C ALA A 71 -8.96 -7.54 -11.48
N ASP A 72 -9.18 -7.53 -10.17
CA ASP A 72 -10.07 -8.45 -9.46
C ASP A 72 -11.42 -7.75 -9.20
N THR A 73 -12.51 -8.53 -9.11
CA THR A 73 -13.85 -8.12 -8.66
C THR A 73 -13.87 -7.31 -7.37
N LYS A 74 -12.87 -7.49 -6.50
CA LYS A 74 -12.74 -6.77 -5.23
C LYS A 74 -12.04 -5.40 -5.37
N TYR A 75 -11.41 -5.11 -6.50
CA TYR A 75 -10.64 -3.89 -6.74
C TYR A 75 -11.53 -2.64 -6.66
N GLN A 76 -11.08 -1.62 -5.92
CA GLN A 76 -11.80 -0.35 -5.74
C GLN A 76 -11.16 0.83 -6.47
N GLY A 77 -9.84 0.77 -6.72
CA GLY A 77 -9.08 1.86 -7.32
C GLY A 77 -7.70 2.05 -6.69
N LEU A 78 -7.04 3.14 -7.07
CA LEU A 78 -5.71 3.51 -6.61
C LEU A 78 -5.73 4.78 -5.76
N LEU A 79 -4.92 4.81 -4.71
CA LEU A 79 -4.34 6.04 -4.20
C LEU A 79 -3.03 6.29 -4.93
N MET A 80 -2.86 7.49 -5.47
CA MET A 80 -1.66 7.95 -6.15
C MET A 80 -0.88 8.89 -5.24
N PHE A 81 0.37 8.55 -4.92
CA PHE A 81 1.28 9.51 -4.31
C PHE A 81 1.87 10.44 -5.37
N PRO A 82 2.37 11.63 -5.02
CA PRO A 82 3.16 12.43 -5.94
C PRO A 82 4.39 11.65 -6.44
N PRO A 83 4.92 11.98 -7.62
CA PRO A 83 6.16 11.38 -8.08
C PRO A 83 7.31 11.67 -7.12
N CYS A 84 8.20 10.69 -6.96
CA CYS A 84 9.41 10.80 -6.17
C CYS A 84 10.30 11.91 -6.74
N THR A 85 10.86 12.73 -5.85
CA THR A 85 11.67 13.90 -6.25
C THR A 85 13.16 13.58 -6.34
N ASP A 86 13.61 12.45 -5.80
CA ASP A 86 15.02 12.04 -5.88
C ASP A 86 15.35 11.54 -7.31
N PRO A 87 16.24 12.23 -8.05
CA PRO A 87 16.61 11.86 -9.42
C PRO A 87 17.47 10.59 -9.49
N SER A 88 18.07 10.15 -8.38
CA SER A 88 18.87 8.92 -8.32
C SER A 88 18.01 7.67 -8.10
N LEU A 89 16.74 7.84 -7.75
CA LEU A 89 15.83 6.75 -7.48
C LEU A 89 15.44 6.02 -8.77
N THR A 90 15.70 4.72 -8.82
CA THR A 90 15.25 3.84 -9.90
C THR A 90 14.16 2.90 -9.41
N LEU A 91 13.27 2.49 -10.32
CA LEU A 91 12.23 1.50 -10.00
C LEU A 91 12.85 0.17 -9.53
N GLU A 92 13.96 -0.24 -10.15
CA GLU A 92 14.71 -1.43 -9.73
C GLU A 92 15.26 -1.29 -8.30
N GLY A 93 15.80 -0.12 -7.95
CA GLY A 93 16.28 0.16 -6.59
C GLY A 93 15.17 0.06 -5.54
N VAL A 94 13.99 0.63 -5.83
CA VAL A 94 12.80 0.50 -4.97
C VAL A 94 12.41 -0.97 -4.81
N HIS A 95 12.32 -1.71 -5.92
CA HIS A 95 11.97 -3.12 -5.89
C HIS A 95 12.95 -3.96 -5.07
N ASN A 96 14.25 -3.73 -5.22
CA ASN A 96 15.28 -4.44 -4.47
C ASN A 96 15.15 -4.19 -2.96
N ILE A 97 14.86 -2.95 -2.55
CA ILE A 97 14.59 -2.64 -1.14
C ILE A 97 13.36 -3.41 -0.67
N LEU A 98 12.22 -3.25 -1.34
CA LEU A 98 10.96 -3.86 -0.93
C LEU A 98 11.02 -5.40 -0.88
N GLU A 99 11.81 -6.03 -1.75
CA GLU A 99 12.01 -7.48 -1.74
C GLU A 99 12.78 -8.00 -0.53
N THR A 100 13.56 -7.15 0.14
CA THR A 100 14.36 -7.52 1.31
C THR A 100 13.66 -7.21 2.63
N VAL A 101 12.59 -6.43 2.61
CA VAL A 101 11.86 -6.08 3.85
C VAL A 101 11.11 -7.31 4.36
N PRO A 102 11.31 -7.72 5.63
CA PRO A 102 10.57 -8.84 6.19
C PRO A 102 9.09 -8.49 6.30
N ALA A 103 8.22 -9.48 6.10
CA ALA A 103 6.78 -9.30 6.27
C ALA A 103 6.38 -8.99 7.73
N MET A 104 7.22 -9.38 8.69
CA MET A 104 7.10 -9.00 10.09
C MET A 104 8.51 -8.74 10.64
N PRO A 105 8.85 -7.48 10.99
CA PRO A 105 10.13 -7.16 11.61
C PRO A 105 10.34 -7.91 12.93
N PRO A 106 11.59 -8.24 13.31
CA PRO A 106 11.87 -8.97 14.55
C PRO A 106 11.32 -8.30 15.82
N LEU A 107 11.33 -6.96 15.87
CA LEU A 107 10.78 -6.20 17.00
C LEU A 107 9.28 -6.45 17.19
N VAL A 108 8.53 -6.44 16.08
CA VAL A 108 7.08 -6.74 16.06
C VAL A 108 6.83 -8.21 16.39
N ALA A 109 7.65 -9.12 15.87
CA ALA A 109 7.51 -10.56 16.13
C ALA A 109 7.69 -10.92 17.61
N GLN A 110 8.50 -10.14 18.34
CA GLN A 110 8.77 -10.34 19.77
C GLN A 110 7.74 -9.66 20.69
N ASN A 111 6.99 -8.68 20.18
CA ASN A 111 5.95 -7.97 20.93
C ASN A 111 4.56 -8.53 20.59
N GLU A 112 3.95 -9.27 21.52
CA GLU A 112 2.65 -9.92 21.29
C GLU A 112 1.53 -8.94 20.93
N MET A 113 1.49 -7.77 21.57
CA MET A 113 0.48 -6.76 21.31
C MET A 113 0.62 -6.17 19.90
N GLU A 114 1.85 -5.85 19.48
CA GLU A 114 2.11 -5.35 18.13
C GLU A 114 1.84 -6.42 17.07
N ARG A 115 2.21 -7.68 17.34
CA ARG A 115 1.93 -8.81 16.47
C ARG A 115 0.42 -8.99 16.21
N LEU A 116 -0.42 -8.81 17.22
CA LEU A 116 -1.88 -8.90 17.09
C LEU A 116 -2.48 -7.73 16.29
N GLN A 117 -1.81 -6.59 16.26
CA GLN A 117 -2.22 -5.40 15.51
C GLN A 117 -1.59 -5.33 14.12
N TRP A 118 -0.70 -6.26 13.79
CA TRP A 118 0.02 -6.26 12.53
C TRP A 118 -0.94 -6.52 11.37
N THR A 119 -0.85 -5.69 10.34
CA THR A 119 -1.69 -5.75 9.15
C THR A 119 -0.90 -5.32 7.93
N CYS A 120 -1.37 -5.66 6.73
CA CYS A 120 -0.74 -5.17 5.49
C CYS A 120 -0.73 -3.64 5.40
N ALA A 121 -1.77 -2.98 5.90
CA ALA A 121 -1.80 -1.52 5.96
C ALA A 121 -0.70 -0.99 6.87
N LYS A 122 -0.55 -1.54 8.08
CA LYS A 122 0.54 -1.15 8.99
C LYS A 122 1.92 -1.38 8.36
N TRP A 123 2.16 -2.53 7.73
CA TRP A 123 3.42 -2.80 7.04
C TRP A 123 3.74 -1.78 5.95
N ILE A 124 2.76 -1.39 5.12
CA ILE A 124 2.95 -0.35 4.09
C ILE A 124 3.22 1.03 4.73
N ILE A 125 2.54 1.36 5.83
CA ILE A 125 2.77 2.61 6.56
C ILE A 125 4.19 2.65 7.13
N ASP A 126 4.65 1.55 7.72
CA ASP A 126 5.99 1.44 8.30
C ASP A 126 7.05 1.57 7.19
N LEU A 127 6.83 0.96 6.01
CA LEU A 127 7.68 1.15 4.82
C LEU A 127 7.80 2.62 4.41
N PHE A 128 6.69 3.36 4.40
CA PHE A 128 6.71 4.78 4.05
C PHE A 128 7.43 5.64 5.09
N HIS A 129 7.35 5.31 6.37
CA HIS A 129 8.09 6.04 7.40
C HIS A 129 9.59 5.74 7.36
N GLU A 130 9.96 4.48 7.14
CA GLU A 130 11.36 4.05 7.13
C GLU A 130 12.09 4.47 5.85
N PHE A 131 11.46 4.26 4.69
CA PHE A 131 12.11 4.44 3.38
C PHE A 131 11.62 5.66 2.61
N GLY A 132 10.44 6.22 2.94
CA GLY A 132 9.85 7.36 2.24
C GLY A 132 10.78 8.57 2.08
N PRO A 133 11.53 9.00 3.12
CA PRO A 133 12.51 10.08 3.00
C PRO A 133 13.56 9.85 1.90
N MET A 134 14.04 8.61 1.75
CA MET A 134 15.01 8.25 0.70
C MET A 134 14.38 8.25 -0.70
N TRP A 135 13.06 8.21 -0.79
CA TRP A 135 12.33 8.30 -2.06
C TRP A 135 11.85 9.73 -2.35
N GLY A 136 12.16 10.71 -1.49
CA GLY A 136 11.60 12.06 -1.59
C GLY A 136 10.12 12.15 -1.20
N LEU A 137 9.60 11.15 -0.49
CA LEU A 137 8.28 11.15 0.15
C LEU A 137 8.42 11.52 1.63
N ASP A 138 8.92 12.72 1.89
CA ASP A 138 9.09 13.23 3.27
C ASP A 138 7.74 13.70 3.82
N PHE A 139 7.17 12.97 4.78
CA PHE A 139 5.93 13.38 5.43
C PHE A 139 6.18 14.50 6.45
N VAL A 140 5.30 15.51 6.50
CA VAL A 140 5.45 16.67 7.39
C VAL A 140 5.34 16.24 8.86
N PRO A 141 6.39 16.40 9.69
CA PRO A 141 6.43 15.95 11.09
C PRO A 141 5.23 16.39 11.93
N ARG A 142 4.83 17.66 11.83
CA ARG A 142 3.76 18.22 12.67
C ARG A 142 2.36 17.68 12.34
N THR A 143 2.17 17.01 11.21
CA THR A 143 0.85 16.56 10.74
C THR A 143 0.78 15.08 10.35
N MET A 144 1.91 14.40 10.16
CA MET A 144 1.95 13.02 9.64
C MET A 144 3.04 12.11 10.27
N GLU A 145 3.79 12.55 11.28
CA GLU A 145 4.83 11.69 11.92
C GLU A 145 4.26 10.48 12.67
N SER A 146 2.96 10.50 13.02
CA SER A 146 2.36 9.31 13.62
C SER A 146 1.86 8.38 12.54
N GLU A 147 2.26 7.11 12.63
CA GLU A 147 1.73 6.00 11.81
C GLU A 147 0.21 6.06 11.69
N THR A 148 -0.44 6.41 12.80
CA THR A 148 -1.89 6.58 12.91
C THR A 148 -2.44 7.66 11.97
N THR A 149 -1.77 8.80 11.82
CA THR A 149 -2.29 9.90 11.00
C THR A 149 -2.14 9.60 9.51
N LEU A 150 -1.00 9.04 9.09
CA LEU A 150 -0.82 8.59 7.70
C LEU A 150 -1.82 7.48 7.37
N TYR A 151 -2.02 6.53 8.28
CA TYR A 151 -3.04 5.49 8.13
C TYR A 151 -4.43 6.10 7.92
N TYR A 152 -4.88 7.01 8.78
CA TYR A 152 -6.20 7.62 8.68
C TYR A 152 -6.39 8.43 7.39
N GLU A 153 -5.35 9.12 6.93
CA GLU A 153 -5.46 9.91 5.70
C GLU A 153 -5.53 9.01 4.46
N ILE A 154 -4.69 7.98 4.36
CA ILE A 154 -4.78 6.98 3.28
C ILE A 154 -6.15 6.31 3.31
N TYR A 155 -6.62 5.95 4.51
CA TYR A 155 -7.93 5.34 4.71
C TYR A 155 -9.09 6.24 4.27
N LYS A 156 -9.00 7.56 4.54
CA LYS A 156 -9.96 8.56 4.07
C LYS A 156 -9.97 8.64 2.54
N GLN A 157 -8.82 8.58 1.88
CA GLN A 157 -8.77 8.55 0.41
C GLN A 157 -9.39 7.26 -0.15
N ALA A 158 -9.15 6.11 0.50
CA ALA A 158 -9.76 4.84 0.12
C ALA A 158 -11.30 4.90 0.19
N TYR A 159 -11.87 5.59 1.18
CA TYR A 159 -13.32 5.74 1.30
C TYR A 159 -13.95 6.51 0.13
N LYS A 160 -13.24 7.51 -0.43
CA LYS A 160 -13.70 8.22 -1.64
C LYS A 160 -13.77 7.29 -2.86
N LEU A 161 -12.92 6.26 -2.92
CA LEU A 161 -12.98 5.24 -3.98
C LEU A 161 -14.22 4.36 -3.88
N GLU A 162 -14.97 4.34 -2.77
CA GLU A 162 -16.25 3.61 -2.71
C GLU A 162 -17.42 4.40 -3.32
N GLY A 163 -17.28 5.71 -3.52
CA GLY A 163 -18.37 6.57 -4.03
C GLY A 163 -19.47 6.87 -3.00
N ASN A 164 -19.17 6.72 -1.71
CA ASN A 164 -20.12 6.89 -0.61
C ASN A 164 -20.28 8.35 -0.12
N GLU A 165 -19.44 9.29 -0.58
CA GLU A 165 -19.59 10.72 -0.25
C GLU A 165 -20.05 11.50 -1.49
N GLU A 166 -21.24 12.07 -1.42
CA GLU A 166 -21.74 13.04 -2.41
C GLU A 166 -20.78 14.25 -2.45
N GLY A 167 -20.11 14.45 -3.58
CA GLY A 167 -19.27 15.65 -3.84
C GLY A 167 -17.76 15.44 -3.85
N PHE A 168 -17.23 14.26 -3.51
CA PHE A 168 -15.81 13.95 -3.69
C PHE A 168 -15.59 13.04 -4.90
N TYR A 169 -15.04 13.62 -5.97
CA TYR A 169 -14.77 12.89 -7.21
C TYR A 169 -13.42 12.16 -7.10
N SER A 170 -13.46 10.82 -7.11
CA SER A 170 -12.32 10.07 -7.65
C SER A 170 -12.07 10.54 -9.08
N THR A 171 -10.83 10.79 -9.45
CA THR A 171 -10.48 11.05 -10.85
C THR A 171 -10.46 9.73 -11.61
N VAL A 172 -10.79 9.80 -12.90
CA VAL A 172 -10.58 8.69 -13.81
C VAL A 172 -9.31 9.01 -14.58
N GLU A 173 -8.24 8.30 -14.27
CA GLU A 173 -6.96 8.43 -14.95
C GLU A 173 -6.87 7.42 -16.09
N VAL A 174 -6.02 7.72 -17.08
CA VAL A 174 -5.71 6.81 -18.18
C VAL A 174 -4.43 6.06 -17.83
N ALA A 175 -4.52 4.75 -17.67
CA ALA A 175 -3.37 3.88 -17.47
C ALA A 175 -2.58 3.69 -18.77
N ARG A 176 -1.40 3.07 -18.65
CA ARG A 176 -0.45 2.85 -19.77
C ARG A 176 -1.04 2.10 -20.96
N ASP A 177 -1.93 1.15 -20.68
CA ASP A 177 -2.64 0.35 -21.69
C ASP A 177 -3.85 1.08 -22.31
N GLY A 178 -4.09 2.33 -21.93
CA GLY A 178 -5.24 3.14 -22.33
C GLY A 178 -6.52 2.85 -21.55
N SER A 179 -6.49 1.93 -20.58
CA SER A 179 -7.65 1.66 -19.74
C SER A 179 -7.92 2.80 -18.75
N LYS A 180 -9.18 2.91 -18.33
CA LYS A 180 -9.62 3.90 -17.36
C LYS A 180 -9.51 3.34 -15.96
N VAL A 181 -8.80 4.03 -15.08
CA VAL A 181 -8.58 3.61 -13.68
C VAL A 181 -9.12 4.66 -12.72
N LYS A 182 -9.87 4.20 -11.72
CA LYS A 182 -10.37 5.05 -10.64
C LYS A 182 -9.20 5.37 -9.70
N CYS A 183 -8.91 6.65 -9.54
CA CYS A 183 -7.80 7.12 -8.72
C CYS A 183 -8.25 8.22 -7.74
N VAL A 184 -7.49 8.35 -6.67
CA VAL A 184 -7.51 9.50 -5.76
C VAL A 184 -6.06 9.92 -5.52
N HIS A 185 -5.82 11.22 -5.41
CA HIS A 185 -4.48 11.76 -5.18
C HIS A 185 -4.22 11.92 -3.69
N PHE A 186 -3.04 11.51 -3.23
CA PHE A 186 -2.60 11.75 -1.87
C PHE A 186 -2.40 13.26 -1.67
N PRO A 187 -2.93 13.89 -0.60
CA PRO A 187 -2.88 15.33 -0.49
C PRO A 187 -1.44 15.84 -0.28
N GLU A 188 -0.92 16.60 -1.24
CA GLU A 188 0.46 17.11 -1.25
C GLU A 188 0.82 17.97 -0.03
N LYS A 189 -0.17 18.62 0.60
CA LYS A 189 0.02 19.41 1.83
C LYS A 189 0.64 18.63 2.99
N TYR A 190 0.63 17.30 2.92
CA TYR A 190 1.19 16.41 3.93
C TYR A 190 2.62 15.95 3.62
N LEU A 191 3.14 16.33 2.46
CA LEU A 191 4.50 16.08 2.04
C LEU A 191 5.30 17.38 2.15
N ARG A 192 6.55 17.26 2.60
CA ARG A 192 7.49 18.37 2.60
C ARG A 192 7.87 18.66 1.15
N THR A 193 7.49 19.83 0.69
CA THR A 193 7.99 20.37 -0.58
C THR A 193 9.46 20.72 -0.39
N VAL A 194 10.33 20.08 -1.18
CA VAL A 194 11.76 20.40 -1.28
C VAL A 194 11.98 21.38 -2.41
#